data_AF-A0A3D6CI63-F1
#
_entry.id   AF-A0A3D6CI63-F1
#
_cell.length_a   1.000
_cell.length_b   1.000
_cell.length_c   1.000
_cell.angle_alpha   90.00
_cell.angle_beta   90.00
_cell.angle_gamma   90.00
#
_symmetry.space_group_name_H-M   'P 1'
#
loop_
_entity.id
_entity.type
_entity.pdbx_description
1 polymer ?
#
loop_
_entity_poly.entity_id
_entity_poly.type
_entity_poly.pdbx_seq_one_letter_code
_entity_poly.pdbx_strand_id
1 'polypeptide(L)' 'PSESVNTLFDVIKNADQNKNALHTVNNNSVSLDALREDVVLESSVLEKEIIIENFPREKNRFLVVAKVIED' A
#
# COMPACT_ATOMS: atom_id res chain seq x y z
N PRO A 1 20.15 9.35 -30.11
CA PRO A 1 19.01 10.27 -29.86
C PRO A 1 19.24 11.63 -30.54
N SER A 2 18.22 12.21 -31.17
CA SER A 2 18.33 13.50 -31.85
C SER A 2 18.29 14.67 -30.85
N GLU A 3 18.89 15.79 -31.22
CA GLU A 3 18.93 17.01 -30.40
C GLU A 3 17.52 17.50 -30.03
N SER A 4 16.58 17.45 -30.97
CA SER A 4 15.17 17.83 -30.76
C SER A 4 14.44 16.94 -29.74
N VAL A 5 14.90 15.69 -29.57
CA VAL A 5 14.34 14.77 -28.57
C VAL A 5 14.85 15.15 -27.19
N ASN A 6 16.14 15.50 -27.07
CA ASN A 6 16.71 15.96 -25.80
C ASN A 6 16.08 17.27 -25.33
N THR A 7 15.84 18.22 -26.24
CA THR A 7 15.19 19.50 -25.90
C THR A 7 13.74 19.31 -25.45
N LEU A 8 13.01 18.36 -26.04
CA LEU A 8 11.66 18.02 -25.60
C LEU A 8 11.66 17.48 -24.16
N PHE A 9 12.61 16.58 -23.83
CA PHE A 9 12.74 16.05 -22.48
C PHE A 9 13.11 17.14 -21.46
N ASP A 10 13.98 18.08 -21.82
CA ASP A 10 14.36 19.20 -20.95
C ASP A 10 13.19 20.16 -20.70
N VAL A 11 12.36 20.44 -21.70
CA VAL A 11 11.17 21.28 -21.54
C VAL A 11 10.15 20.61 -20.62
N ILE A 12 9.90 19.30 -20.82
CA ILE A 12 8.96 18.53 -19.98
C ILE A 12 9.43 18.50 -18.53
N LYS A 13 10.73 18.26 -18.29
CA LYS A 13 11.32 18.22 -16.94
C LYS A 13 11.15 19.54 -16.17
N ASN A 14 11.10 20.66 -16.89
CA ASN A 14 11.00 21.99 -16.29
C ASN A 14 9.60 22.61 -16.38
N ALA A 15 8.60 21.89 -16.89
CA ALA A 15 7.26 22.43 -17.13
C ALA A 15 6.47 22.72 -15.84
N ASP A 16 6.81 22.08 -14.71
CA ASP A 16 6.10 22.25 -13.44
C ASP A 16 6.97 22.89 -12.35
N GLN A 17 7.19 24.20 -12.49
CA GLN A 17 7.90 25.03 -11.49
C GLN A 17 6.94 25.79 -10.55
N ASN A 18 5.63 25.53 -10.61
CA ASN A 18 4.65 26.28 -9.85
C ASN A 18 4.50 25.72 -8.42
N LYS A 19 5.54 25.96 -7.60
CA LYS A 19 5.67 25.55 -6.19
C LYS A 19 4.68 26.23 -5.22
N ASN A 20 3.51 26.70 -5.65
CA ASN A 20 2.57 27.46 -4.80
C ASN A 20 1.09 27.09 -4.95
N ALA A 21 0.79 25.85 -5.33
CA ALA A 21 -0.49 25.26 -4.97
C ALA A 21 -0.23 24.33 -3.78
N LEU A 22 -0.04 24.89 -2.57
CA LEU A 22 -0.24 24.14 -1.34
C LEU A 22 -1.73 23.85 -1.23
N HIS A 23 -2.16 22.92 -2.07
CA HIS A 23 -3.46 22.31 -2.03
C HIS A 23 -3.46 21.55 -0.70
N THR A 24 -4.10 22.11 0.33
CA THR A 24 -4.55 21.36 1.51
C THR A 24 -5.66 20.40 1.07
N VAL A 25 -5.37 19.56 0.08
CA VAL A 25 -6.04 18.28 -0.06
C VAL A 25 -5.45 17.43 1.04
N ASN A 26 -6.27 16.73 1.79
CA ASN A 26 -5.80 15.66 2.66
C ASN A 26 -5.16 14.57 1.78
N ASN A 27 -3.93 14.81 1.33
CA ASN A 27 -3.13 13.83 0.64
C ASN A 27 -2.74 12.80 1.69
N ASN A 28 -3.45 11.68 1.72
CA ASN A 28 -2.97 10.44 2.34
C ASN A 28 -1.81 9.89 1.49
N SER A 29 -0.77 10.69 1.26
CA SER A 29 0.44 10.28 0.56
C SER A 29 1.45 9.80 1.58
N VAL A 30 1.93 8.58 1.42
CA VAL A 30 3.01 8.00 2.21
C VAL A 30 4.34 8.21 1.50
N SER A 31 5.42 8.42 2.26
CA SER A 31 6.78 8.47 1.71
C SER A 31 7.14 7.11 1.11
N LEU A 32 7.94 7.11 0.03
CA LEU A 32 8.48 5.87 -0.54
C LEU A 32 9.29 5.07 0.49
N ASP A 33 9.98 5.76 1.40
CA ASP A 33 10.74 5.13 2.50
C ASP A 33 9.85 4.45 3.54
N ALA A 34 8.55 4.75 3.55
CA ALA A 34 7.56 4.13 4.42
C ALA A 34 6.80 2.98 3.74
N LEU A 35 7.09 2.70 2.46
CA LEU A 35 6.49 1.57 1.74
C LEU A 35 7.25 0.28 2.04
N ARG A 36 6.51 -0.80 2.30
CA ARG A 36 7.07 -2.15 2.36
C ARG A 36 7.40 -2.63 0.95
N GLU A 37 8.46 -3.41 0.80
CA GLU A 37 8.79 -4.10 -0.45
C GLU A 37 7.66 -5.06 -0.89
N ASP A 38 7.47 -5.18 -2.21
CA ASP A 38 6.49 -6.09 -2.81
C ASP A 38 7.05 -7.51 -2.90
N VAL A 39 7.16 -8.15 -1.74
CA VAL A 39 7.68 -9.52 -1.58
C VAL A 39 6.72 -10.39 -0.79
N VAL A 40 6.67 -11.67 -1.15
CA VAL A 40 5.90 -12.70 -0.45
C VAL A 40 6.65 -13.12 0.81
N LEU A 41 5.98 -13.04 1.95
CA LEU A 41 6.48 -13.47 3.26
C LEU A 41 5.55 -14.57 3.78
N GLU A 42 6.06 -15.80 3.85
CA GLU A 42 5.29 -16.94 4.33
C GLU A 42 5.38 -17.05 5.86
N SER A 43 4.23 -17.15 6.54
CA SER A 43 4.20 -17.44 7.97
C SER A 43 4.61 -18.88 8.26
N SER A 44 5.36 -19.06 9.35
CA SER A 44 5.80 -20.39 9.79
C SER A 44 4.62 -21.26 10.26
N VAL A 45 4.82 -22.58 10.30
CA VAL A 45 3.80 -23.51 10.83
C VAL A 45 3.46 -23.16 12.28
N LEU A 46 4.47 -22.91 13.11
CA LEU A 46 4.29 -22.54 14.52
C LEU A 46 3.46 -21.27 14.69
N GLU A 47 3.76 -20.24 13.90
CA GLU A 47 3.04 -18.97 13.93
C GLU A 47 1.55 -19.15 13.56
N LYS A 48 1.27 -19.96 12.53
CA LYS A 48 -0.10 -20.29 12.13
C LYS A 48 -0.86 -21.03 13.25
N GLU A 49 -0.21 -21.94 13.97
CA GLU A 49 -0.84 -22.62 15.12
C GLU A 49 -1.11 -21.66 16.27
N ILE A 50 -0.13 -20.82 16.65
CA ILE A 50 -0.31 -19.81 17.71
C ILE A 50 -1.50 -18.89 17.41
N ILE A 51 -1.67 -18.47 16.15
CA ILE A 51 -2.80 -17.63 15.75
C ILE A 51 -4.13 -18.36 15.99
N ILE A 52 -4.23 -19.63 15.58
CA ILE A 52 -5.46 -20.42 15.71
C ILE A 52 -5.79 -20.69 17.19
N GLU A 53 -4.78 -20.96 18.01
CA GLU A 53 -4.93 -21.14 19.46
C GLU A 53 -5.55 -19.92 20.15
N ASN A 54 -5.36 -18.72 19.59
CA ASN A 54 -5.90 -17.46 20.11
C ASN A 54 -7.30 -17.12 19.56
N PHE A 55 -7.90 -17.96 18.72
CA PHE A 55 -9.25 -17.69 18.23
C PHE A 55 -10.29 -17.81 19.37
N PRO A 56 -11.12 -16.79 19.63
CA PRO A 56 -12.16 -16.87 20.66
C PRO A 56 -13.18 -17.98 20.36
N ARG A 57 -13.41 -18.26 19.08
CA ARG A 57 -14.24 -19.37 18.60
C ARG A 57 -13.65 -19.91 17.31
N GLU A 58 -13.26 -21.17 17.32
CA GLU A 58 -12.64 -21.86 16.19
C GLU A 58 -13.57 -22.96 15.66
N LYS A 59 -13.53 -23.19 14.34
CA LYS A 59 -14.10 -24.38 13.69
C LYS A 59 -13.34 -24.69 12.42
N ASN A 60 -12.82 -25.91 12.30
CA ASN A 60 -12.10 -26.38 11.10
C ASN A 60 -10.95 -25.44 10.67
N ARG A 61 -10.23 -24.89 11.65
CA ARG A 61 -9.16 -23.89 11.51
C ARG A 61 -9.61 -22.51 10.99
N PHE A 62 -10.91 -22.21 11.08
CA PHE A 62 -11.47 -20.90 10.79
C PHE A 62 -11.95 -20.20 12.07
N LEU A 63 -11.72 -18.89 12.15
CA LEU A 63 -12.32 -18.02 13.15
C LEU A 63 -13.83 -17.89 12.87
N VAL A 64 -14.65 -18.27 13.84
CA VAL A 64 -16.11 -18.25 13.71
C VAL A 64 -16.67 -16.94 14.26
N VAL A 65 -17.36 -16.19 13.40
CA VAL A 65 -18.03 -14.94 13.75
C VAL A 65 -19.52 -15.02 13.45
N ALA A 66 -20.31 -14.13 14.07
CA ALA A 66 -21.72 -13.98 13.72
C ALA A 66 -21.84 -13.44 12.28
N LYS A 67 -22.79 -13.98 11.52
CA LYS A 67 -23.13 -13.42 10.20
C LYS A 67 -23.78 -12.06 10.42
N VAL A 68 -23.20 -11.01 9.84
CA VAL A 68 -23.83 -9.69 9.82
C VAL A 68 -25.04 -9.76 8.89
N ILE A 69 -26.19 -9.33 9.40
CA ILE A 69 -27.41 -9.07 8.64
C ILE A 69 -27.74 -7.59 8.85
N GLU A 70 -28.11 -6.90 7.78
CA GLU A 70 -28.58 -5.52 7.83
C GLU A 70 -30.10 -5.53 8.05
N ASP A 71 -30.62 -4.61 8.85
CA ASP A 71 -32.06 -4.46 9.17
C ASP A 71 -32.90 -4.00 7.96
#